data_AF-A0A6G1S5S2-F1
#
_entry.id   AF-A0A6G1S5S2-F1
#
_cell.length_a   1.000
_cell.length_b   1.000
_cell.length_c   1.000
_cell.angle_alpha   90.00
_cell.angle_beta   90.00
_cell.angle_gamma   90.00
#
_symmetry.space_group_name_H-M   'P 1'
#
loop_
_entity.id
_entity.type
_entity.pdbx_description
1 polymer ?
#
loop_
_entity_poly.entity_id
_entity_poly.type
_entity_poly.pdbx_seq_one_letter_code
_entity_poly.pdbx_strand_id
1 'polypeptide(L)'
;EDKKQNGDSDLITPCLCSGHLSHYHKRCIEEWIEQTGATSCPFCYVRYEFTRSKKSFFCYVRELELHNDFLINFGVLLFLVYLFLVGTTICYKFIFAVYECDPQVKQDISLDPKALVQVKDWQDLERIVDCHRSLSVFERTHSWPSIVLFSFTLVGTILLLTSIASVCLNVLVKHYMRYLLWSRTNFRISIEPYRLSMQE
;
A
#
# COMPACT_ATOMS: atom_id res chain seq x y z
N GLU A 1 45.93 -8.58 17.28
CA GLU A 1 46.04 -8.82 15.83
C GLU A 1 45.31 -7.71 15.10
N ASP A 2 46.10 -6.88 14.41
CA ASP A 2 45.65 -5.80 13.54
C ASP A 2 44.95 -6.33 12.29
N LYS A 3 43.84 -5.69 11.90
CA LYS A 3 43.60 -5.14 10.54
C LYS A 3 42.14 -4.75 10.33
N LYS A 4 41.88 -3.45 10.23
CA LYS A 4 41.25 -2.88 9.02
C LYS A 4 41.49 -1.36 8.94
N GLN A 5 42.68 -0.99 8.46
CA GLN A 5 42.82 0.25 7.71
C GLN A 5 42.05 0.06 6.39
N ASN A 6 40.82 0.57 6.35
CA ASN A 6 40.20 0.99 5.10
C ASN A 6 40.28 2.51 5.11
N GLY A 7 40.92 3.06 4.07
CA GLY A 7 41.22 4.47 3.95
C GLY A 7 40.01 5.39 4.03
N ASP A 8 40.31 6.65 4.33
CA ASP A 8 39.45 7.83 4.21
C ASP A 8 38.58 8.23 5.43
N SER A 9 39.00 7.87 6.65
CA SER A 9 38.48 8.55 7.85
C SER A 9 39.43 9.66 8.28
N ASP A 10 39.05 10.91 8.06
CA ASP A 10 39.76 12.10 8.52
C ASP A 10 40.16 11.95 10.00
N LEU A 11 41.47 12.01 10.26
CA LEU A 11 41.99 12.23 11.60
C LEU A 11 41.69 13.68 11.96
N ILE A 12 40.93 13.87 13.04
CA ILE A 12 40.56 15.20 13.53
C ILE A 12 41.16 15.42 14.91
N THR A 13 41.34 16.70 15.25
CA THR A 13 41.74 17.15 16.58
C THR A 13 40.55 17.86 17.23
N PRO A 14 39.70 17.14 17.99
CA PRO A 14 38.46 17.70 18.53
C PRO A 14 38.66 18.38 19.90
N CYS A 15 39.87 18.40 20.46
CA CYS A 15 40.17 18.97 21.79
C CYS A 15 41.60 19.51 21.89
N LEU A 16 41.92 20.17 23.01
CA LEU A 16 43.23 20.79 23.28
C LEU A 16 44.28 19.83 23.89
N CYS A 17 44.05 18.52 23.84
CA CYS A 17 45.05 17.57 24.32
C CYS A 17 46.34 17.64 23.47
N SER A 18 47.48 17.34 24.07
CA SER A 18 48.78 17.32 23.38
C SER A 18 49.23 15.89 23.09
N GLY A 19 50.03 15.71 22.03
CA GLY A 19 50.59 14.42 21.63
C GLY A 19 49.58 13.48 20.98
N HIS A 20 49.82 12.16 21.03
CA HIS A 20 48.97 11.16 20.36
C HIS A 20 47.51 11.14 20.83
N LEU A 21 47.23 11.62 22.05
CA LEU A 21 45.86 11.67 22.61
C LEU A 21 45.01 12.81 22.04
N SER A 22 45.55 13.63 21.13
CA SER A 22 44.83 14.72 20.48
C SER A 22 44.10 14.29 19.21
N HIS A 23 44.56 13.21 18.57
CA HIS A 23 44.09 12.79 17.24
C HIS A 23 43.19 11.56 17.31
N TYR A 24 41.97 11.69 16.80
CA TYR A 24 40.99 10.61 16.75
C TYR A 24 40.47 10.46 15.32
N HIS A 25 40.15 9.23 14.91
CA HIS A 25 39.32 9.04 13.73
C HIS A 25 37.96 9.69 13.98
N LYS A 26 37.49 10.54 13.06
CA LYS A 26 36.18 11.19 13.14
C LYS A 26 35.06 10.23 13.55
N ARG A 27 35.01 9.04 12.93
CA ARG A 27 34.02 8.01 13.25
C ARG A 27 34.12 7.49 14.69
N CYS A 28 35.33 7.25 15.21
CA CYS A 28 35.51 6.70 16.54
C CYS A 28 35.05 7.66 17.63
N ILE A 29 35.30 8.96 17.47
CA ILE A 29 34.84 9.95 18.43
C ILE A 29 33.32 10.20 18.30
N GLU A 30 32.76 10.19 17.09
CA GLU A 30 31.30 10.24 16.87
C GLU A 30 30.59 9.06 17.56
N GLU A 31 31.09 7.84 17.37
CA GLU A 31 30.57 6.62 18.02
C GLU A 31 30.72 6.69 19.55
N TRP A 32 31.84 7.20 20.06
CA TRP A 32 32.05 7.36 21.50
C TRP A 32 31.07 8.36 22.12
N ILE A 33 30.81 9.51 21.48
CA ILE A 33 29.80 10.47 21.97
C ILE A 33 28.39 9.85 21.86
N GLU A 34 28.07 9.13 20.77
CA GLU A 34 26.77 8.48 20.59
C GLU A 34 26.50 7.43 21.69
N GLN A 35 27.54 6.69 22.12
CA GLN A 35 27.43 5.64 23.15
C GLN A 35 27.47 6.18 24.58
N THR A 36 28.37 7.10 24.89
CA THR A 36 28.60 7.58 26.26
C THR A 36 27.77 8.81 26.62
N GLY A 37 27.29 9.56 25.62
CA GLY A 37 26.65 10.86 25.81
C GLY A 37 27.61 11.95 26.32
N ALA A 38 28.91 11.67 26.43
CA ALA A 38 29.88 12.61 26.95
C ALA A 38 30.20 13.68 25.90
N THR A 39 29.84 14.93 26.17
CA THR A 39 30.04 16.05 25.25
C THR A 39 31.39 16.76 25.41
N SER A 40 32.26 16.24 26.28
CA SER A 40 33.51 16.88 26.68
C SER A 40 34.62 15.85 26.77
N CYS A 41 35.85 16.29 26.52
CA CYS A 41 37.02 15.43 26.63
C CYS A 41 37.23 14.97 28.08
N PRO A 42 37.49 13.67 28.33
CA PRO A 42 37.71 13.17 29.69
C PRO A 42 39.04 13.65 30.32
N PHE A 43 40.00 14.11 29.51
CA PHE A 43 41.32 14.54 29.97
C PHE A 43 41.43 16.06 30.13
N CYS A 44 41.05 16.81 29.10
CA CYS A 44 41.17 18.27 29.11
C CYS A 44 39.85 18.99 29.40
N TYR A 45 38.73 18.27 29.54
CA TYR A 45 37.39 18.80 29.82
C TYR A 45 36.85 19.83 28.80
N VAL A 46 37.56 20.06 27.70
CA VAL A 46 37.11 20.89 26.59
C VAL A 46 35.89 20.24 25.94
N ARG A 47 34.85 21.05 25.71
CA ARG A 47 33.61 20.61 25.06
C ARG A 47 33.85 20.39 23.57
N TYR A 48 33.39 19.26 23.06
CA TYR A 48 33.44 18.96 21.63
C TYR A 48 32.48 19.85 20.86
N GLU A 49 32.90 20.32 19.69
CA GLU A 49 32.04 21.01 18.73
C GLU A 49 31.40 19.98 17.81
N PHE A 50 30.09 19.77 17.95
CA PHE A 50 29.37 18.77 17.16
C PHE A 50 27.96 19.22 16.80
N THR A 51 27.50 18.76 15.65
CA THR A 51 26.12 18.95 15.19
C THR A 51 25.37 17.63 15.28
N ARG A 52 24.18 17.65 15.90
CA ARG A 52 23.27 16.49 15.97
C ARG A 52 22.24 16.58 14.85
N SER A 53 22.31 15.64 13.92
CA SER A 53 21.34 15.53 12.82
C SER A 53 20.46 14.29 12.99
N LYS A 54 19.17 14.40 12.62
CA LYS A 54 18.27 13.24 12.61
C LYS A 54 18.68 12.33 11.45
N LYS A 55 18.82 11.02 11.70
CA LYS A 55 19.04 10.05 10.63
C LYS A 55 17.80 10.03 9.72
N SER A 56 18.00 9.98 8.41
CA SER A 56 16.91 10.01 7.43
C SER A 56 16.07 8.73 7.48
N PHE A 57 14.82 8.82 7.01
CA PHE A 57 13.91 7.67 6.93
C PHE A 57 14.48 6.50 6.11
N PHE A 58 15.24 6.77 5.05
CA PHE A 58 15.88 5.73 4.25
C PHE A 58 16.91 4.91 5.03
N CYS A 59 17.63 5.55 5.96
CA CYS A 59 18.57 4.84 6.81
C CYS A 59 17.85 3.90 7.79
N TYR A 60 16.68 4.31 8.28
CA TYR A 60 15.80 3.48 9.10
C TYR A 60 15.24 2.28 8.32
N VAL A 61 14.75 2.49 7.10
CA VAL A 61 14.19 1.39 6.27
C VAL A 61 15.25 0.34 5.97
N ARG A 62 16.50 0.75 5.73
CA ARG A 62 17.61 -0.18 5.46
C ARG A 62 17.95 -1.09 6.65
N GLU A 63 17.75 -0.60 7.86
CA GLU A 63 18.06 -1.31 9.12
C GLU A 63 16.90 -2.20 9.58
N LEU A 64 15.70 -2.04 9.02
CA LEU A 64 14.50 -2.71 9.49
C LEU A 64 14.30 -4.06 8.78
N GLU A 65 14.31 -5.15 9.53
CA GLU A 65 13.86 -6.47 9.06
C GLU A 65 12.34 -6.46 8.86
N LEU A 66 11.93 -6.01 7.67
CA LEU A 66 10.55 -5.73 7.26
C LEU A 66 9.72 -6.99 6.94
N HIS A 67 10.20 -8.19 7.24
CA HIS A 67 9.70 -9.38 6.52
C HIS A 67 8.29 -9.81 6.97
N ASN A 68 8.04 -9.93 8.27
CA ASN A 68 6.84 -10.64 8.74
C ASN A 68 5.55 -9.79 8.72
N ASP A 69 5.62 -8.53 9.15
CA ASP A 69 4.45 -7.63 9.17
C ASP A 69 3.94 -7.34 7.75
N PHE A 70 4.84 -7.21 6.76
CA PHE A 70 4.46 -6.92 5.38
C PHE A 70 3.81 -8.12 4.69
N LEU A 71 4.38 -9.31 4.88
CA LEU A 71 3.87 -10.54 4.28
C LEU A 71 2.45 -10.89 4.76
N ILE A 72 2.16 -10.71 6.05
CA ILE A 72 0.83 -10.98 6.60
C ILE A 72 -0.21 -10.02 6.00
N ASN A 73 0.08 -8.71 5.98
CA ASN A 73 -0.84 -7.72 5.40
C ASN A 73 -1.06 -7.94 3.91
N PHE A 74 0.00 -8.28 3.18
CA PHE A 74 -0.08 -8.60 1.75
C PHE A 74 -0.91 -9.88 1.51
N GLY A 75 -0.71 -10.91 2.33
CA GLY A 75 -1.49 -12.15 2.25
C GLY A 75 -2.98 -11.94 2.49
N VAL A 76 -3.36 -11.16 3.52
CA VAL A 76 -4.76 -10.81 3.79
C VAL A 76 -5.36 -10.03 2.61
N LEU A 77 -4.60 -9.11 2.03
CA LEU A 77 -5.07 -8.34 0.88
C LEU A 77 -5.33 -9.24 -0.34
N LEU A 78 -4.40 -10.12 -0.68
CA LEU A 78 -4.57 -11.07 -1.79
C LEU A 78 -5.77 -11.98 -1.58
N PHE A 79 -6.00 -12.44 -0.34
CA PHE A 79 -7.14 -13.28 -0.01
C PHE A 79 -8.47 -12.54 -0.21
N LEU A 80 -8.58 -11.28 0.21
CA LEU A 80 -9.78 -10.46 0.00
C LEU A 80 -10.06 -10.20 -1.48
N VAL A 81 -9.02 -9.91 -2.27
CA VAL A 81 -9.13 -9.73 -3.73
C VAL A 81 -9.59 -11.03 -4.38
N TYR A 82 -9.03 -12.17 -3.97
CA TYR A 82 -9.43 -13.49 -4.48
C TYR A 82 -10.91 -13.78 -4.23
N LEU A 83 -11.41 -13.58 -3.01
CA LEU A 83 -12.82 -13.79 -2.69
C LEU A 83 -13.76 -12.93 -3.54
N PHE A 84 -13.37 -11.69 -3.82
CA PHE A 84 -14.14 -10.80 -4.69
C PHE A 84 -14.17 -11.27 -6.16
N LEU A 85 -13.04 -11.73 -6.70
CA LEU A 85 -12.98 -12.30 -8.05
C LEU A 85 -13.82 -13.58 -8.16
N VAL A 86 -13.79 -14.43 -7.14
CA VAL A 86 -14.65 -15.62 -7.09
C VAL A 86 -16.13 -15.22 -7.03
N GLY A 87 -16.50 -14.26 -6.20
CA GLY A 87 -17.88 -13.78 -6.12
C GLY A 87 -18.39 -13.22 -7.45
N THR A 88 -17.59 -12.35 -8.10
CA THR A 88 -17.96 -11.76 -9.39
C THR A 88 -18.08 -12.79 -10.51
N THR A 89 -17.22 -13.80 -10.55
CA THR A 89 -17.31 -14.89 -11.54
C THR A 89 -18.53 -15.77 -11.36
N ILE A 90 -18.90 -16.10 -10.12
CA ILE A 90 -20.15 -16.83 -9.82
C ILE A 90 -21.36 -16.00 -10.28
N CYS A 91 -21.40 -14.71 -9.95
CA CYS A 91 -22.46 -13.81 -10.39
C CYS A 91 -22.56 -13.73 -11.92
N TYR A 92 -21.42 -13.59 -12.62
CA TYR A 92 -21.39 -13.53 -14.08
C TYR A 92 -21.91 -14.83 -14.73
N LYS A 93 -21.49 -15.99 -14.23
CA LYS A 93 -21.98 -17.28 -14.73
C LYS A 93 -23.47 -17.47 -14.48
N PHE A 94 -23.98 -17.04 -13.33
CA PHE A 94 -25.41 -17.09 -13.04
C PHE A 94 -26.21 -16.24 -14.03
N ILE A 95 -25.74 -15.01 -14.31
CA ILE A 95 -26.35 -14.15 -15.34
C ILE A 95 -26.33 -14.84 -16.70
N PHE A 96 -25.18 -15.33 -17.13
CA PHE A 96 -25.02 -15.93 -18.46
C PHE A 96 -25.92 -17.16 -18.65
N ALA A 97 -26.04 -18.02 -17.63
CA ALA A 97 -26.95 -19.17 -17.65
C ALA A 97 -28.43 -18.76 -17.78
N VAL A 98 -28.82 -17.63 -17.18
CA VAL A 98 -30.16 -17.06 -17.35
C VAL A 98 -30.35 -16.51 -18.78
N TYR A 99 -29.32 -15.87 -19.36
CA TYR A 99 -29.38 -15.34 -20.72
C TYR A 99 -29.45 -16.41 -21.81
N GLU A 100 -28.80 -17.55 -21.62
CA GLU A 100 -28.73 -18.61 -22.64
C GLU A 100 -30.00 -19.48 -22.72
N CYS A 101 -30.94 -19.30 -21.80
CA CYS A 101 -32.22 -20.02 -21.81
C CYS A 101 -33.23 -19.49 -22.86
N ASP A 102 -32.88 -18.45 -23.64
CA ASP A 102 -33.79 -17.78 -24.58
C ASP A 102 -33.36 -17.72 -26.07
N PRO A 103 -33.01 -18.84 -26.74
CA PRO A 103 -32.79 -18.85 -28.19
C PRO A 103 -34.06 -19.14 -29.01
N GLN A 104 -35.13 -19.68 -28.42
CA GLN A 104 -36.32 -20.12 -29.19
C GLN A 104 -37.33 -19.00 -29.45
N VAL A 105 -37.44 -17.97 -28.59
CA VAL A 105 -38.46 -16.92 -28.73
C VAL A 105 -38.12 -15.91 -29.83
N LYS A 106 -36.84 -15.74 -30.16
CA LYS A 106 -36.40 -14.75 -31.15
C LYS A 106 -36.68 -15.14 -32.60
N GLN A 107 -36.90 -16.43 -32.88
CA GLN A 107 -37.14 -16.92 -34.24
C GLN A 107 -38.62 -16.83 -34.65
N ASP A 108 -39.55 -16.79 -33.70
CA ASP A 108 -40.99 -16.72 -33.98
C ASP A 108 -41.52 -15.28 -34.18
N ILE A 109 -40.71 -14.25 -33.87
CA ILE A 109 -41.13 -12.84 -33.92
C ILE A 109 -40.85 -12.17 -35.29
N SER A 110 -40.22 -12.86 -36.24
CA SER A 110 -40.07 -12.32 -37.61
C SER A 110 -41.33 -12.50 -38.49
N LEU A 111 -42.52 -12.65 -37.90
CA LEU A 111 -43.76 -12.60 -38.65
C LEU A 111 -44.09 -11.14 -39.00
N ASP A 112 -44.11 -10.87 -40.30
CA ASP A 112 -44.55 -9.60 -40.90
C ASP A 112 -45.87 -9.13 -40.25
N PRO A 113 -46.01 -7.88 -39.78
CA PRO A 113 -47.25 -7.36 -39.19
C PRO A 113 -48.48 -7.50 -40.12
N LYS A 114 -48.26 -7.72 -41.42
CA LYS A 114 -49.34 -8.05 -42.37
C LYS A 114 -49.88 -9.47 -42.24
N ALA A 115 -49.09 -10.42 -41.73
CA ALA A 115 -49.51 -11.80 -41.47
C ALA A 115 -50.51 -11.90 -40.30
N LEU A 116 -50.44 -10.98 -39.33
CA LEU A 116 -51.37 -10.90 -38.20
C LEU A 116 -52.83 -10.60 -38.59
N VAL A 117 -53.05 -9.97 -39.76
CA VAL A 117 -54.40 -9.66 -40.26
C VAL A 117 -55.07 -10.89 -40.89
N GLN A 118 -54.30 -11.94 -41.24
CA GLN A 118 -54.83 -13.17 -41.84
C GLN A 118 -55.07 -14.31 -40.84
N VAL A 119 -54.79 -14.12 -39.55
CA VAL A 119 -55.04 -15.13 -38.53
C VAL A 119 -56.55 -15.28 -38.34
N LYS A 120 -57.12 -16.34 -38.93
CA LYS A 120 -58.56 -16.61 -38.94
C LYS A 120 -59.03 -17.36 -37.70
N ASP A 121 -58.10 -17.96 -36.95
CA ASP A 121 -58.38 -18.82 -35.81
C ASP A 121 -58.02 -18.14 -34.49
N TRP A 122 -58.98 -18.09 -33.56
CA TRP A 122 -58.84 -17.35 -32.30
C TRP A 122 -57.80 -17.98 -31.34
N GLN A 123 -57.56 -19.29 -31.45
CA GLN A 123 -56.56 -20.00 -30.64
C GLN A 123 -55.11 -19.58 -30.95
N ASP A 124 -54.84 -19.11 -32.16
CA ASP A 124 -53.50 -18.64 -32.54
C ASP A 124 -53.27 -17.19 -32.08
N LEU A 125 -54.34 -16.40 -31.99
CA LEU A 125 -54.28 -15.05 -31.44
C LEU A 125 -54.00 -15.05 -29.92
N GLU A 126 -54.63 -15.96 -29.16
CA GLU A 126 -54.35 -16.11 -27.72
C GLU A 126 -52.89 -16.51 -27.47
N ARG A 127 -52.33 -17.42 -28.28
CA ARG A 127 -50.91 -17.79 -28.17
C ARG A 127 -49.95 -16.62 -28.40
N ILE A 128 -50.25 -15.74 -29.37
CA ILE A 128 -49.41 -14.56 -29.64
C ILE A 128 -49.54 -13.53 -28.51
N VAL A 129 -50.74 -13.30 -27.98
CA VAL A 129 -50.97 -12.38 -26.87
C VAL A 129 -50.34 -12.88 -25.57
N ASP A 130 -50.40 -14.18 -25.30
CA ASP A 130 -49.73 -14.78 -24.13
C ASP A 130 -48.20 -14.73 -24.27
N CYS A 131 -47.68 -14.93 -25.48
CA CYS A 131 -46.25 -14.75 -25.77
C CYS A 131 -45.83 -13.29 -25.53
N HIS A 132 -46.57 -12.31 -26.06
CA HIS A 132 -46.25 -10.89 -25.88
C HIS A 132 -46.44 -10.41 -24.42
N ARG A 133 -47.41 -10.97 -23.70
CA ARG A 133 -47.62 -10.73 -22.27
C ARG A 133 -46.44 -11.27 -21.47
N SER A 134 -45.98 -12.48 -21.78
CA SER A 134 -44.80 -13.07 -21.16
C SER A 134 -43.53 -12.25 -21.43
N LEU A 135 -43.34 -11.74 -22.66
CA LEU A 135 -42.25 -10.82 -23.03
C LEU A 135 -42.29 -9.49 -22.25
N SER A 136 -43.47 -8.88 -22.10
CA SER A 136 -43.60 -7.61 -21.38
C SER A 136 -43.39 -7.75 -19.87
N VAL A 137 -43.75 -8.90 -19.30
CA VAL A 137 -43.44 -9.26 -17.91
C VAL A 137 -41.94 -9.55 -17.79
N PHE A 138 -41.37 -10.23 -18.78
CA PHE A 138 -39.95 -10.58 -18.85
C PHE A 138 -39.04 -9.34 -18.90
N GLU A 139 -39.28 -8.37 -19.81
CA GLU A 139 -38.54 -7.09 -19.87
C GLU A 139 -38.59 -6.32 -18.56
N ARG A 140 -39.73 -6.35 -17.86
CA ARG A 140 -39.90 -5.68 -16.56
C ARG A 140 -39.20 -6.42 -15.42
N THR A 141 -39.06 -7.74 -15.50
CA THR A 141 -38.36 -8.56 -14.50
C THR A 141 -36.85 -8.68 -14.74
N HIS A 142 -36.35 -8.44 -15.97
CA HIS A 142 -34.93 -8.62 -16.33
C HIS A 142 -34.04 -7.40 -16.04
N SER A 143 -34.60 -6.19 -15.88
CA SER A 143 -33.81 -4.98 -15.60
C SER A 143 -33.34 -4.89 -14.14
N TRP A 144 -34.15 -5.37 -13.19
CA TRP A 144 -33.83 -5.28 -11.77
C TRP A 144 -32.64 -6.13 -11.33
N PRO A 145 -32.49 -7.40 -11.76
CA PRO A 145 -31.35 -8.24 -11.35
C PRO A 145 -30.01 -7.70 -11.83
N SER A 146 -29.94 -7.14 -13.05
CA SER A 146 -28.71 -6.57 -13.61
C SER A 146 -28.31 -5.27 -12.88
N ILE A 147 -29.27 -4.40 -12.58
CA ILE A 147 -29.03 -3.18 -11.79
C ILE A 147 -28.59 -3.53 -10.36
N VAL A 148 -29.23 -4.53 -9.73
CA VAL A 148 -28.86 -5.00 -8.39
C VAL A 148 -27.45 -5.57 -8.40
N LEU A 149 -27.08 -6.41 -9.36
CA LEU A 149 -25.74 -6.98 -9.47
C LEU A 149 -24.67 -5.91 -9.74
N PHE A 150 -24.95 -4.94 -10.61
CA PHE A 150 -24.05 -3.81 -10.85
C PHE A 150 -23.86 -2.97 -9.58
N SER A 151 -24.93 -2.80 -8.79
CA SER A 151 -24.85 -2.11 -7.50
C SER A 151 -24.01 -2.89 -6.49
N PHE A 152 -24.16 -4.22 -6.42
CA PHE A 152 -23.34 -5.06 -5.55
C PHE A 152 -21.86 -5.09 -5.95
N THR A 153 -21.54 -5.13 -7.23
CA THR A 153 -20.14 -5.07 -7.69
C THR A 153 -19.53 -3.69 -7.44
N LEU A 154 -20.29 -2.61 -7.67
CA LEU A 154 -19.86 -1.25 -7.35
C LEU A 154 -19.60 -1.09 -5.84
N VAL A 155 -20.53 -1.50 -4.98
CA VAL A 155 -20.34 -1.44 -3.52
C VAL A 155 -19.15 -2.31 -3.10
N GLY A 156 -19.04 -3.53 -3.64
CA GLY A 156 -17.92 -4.43 -3.34
C GLY A 156 -16.56 -3.87 -3.74
N THR A 157 -16.45 -3.23 -4.91
CA THR A 157 -15.20 -2.55 -5.33
C THR A 157 -14.85 -1.39 -4.41
N ILE A 158 -15.83 -0.57 -4.00
CA ILE A 158 -15.60 0.53 -3.06
C ILE A 158 -15.12 -0.01 -1.71
N LEU A 159 -15.72 -1.10 -1.21
CA LEU A 159 -15.29 -1.75 0.03
C LEU A 159 -13.87 -2.34 -0.06
N LEU A 160 -13.51 -2.94 -1.20
CA LEU A 160 -12.14 -3.39 -1.42
C LEU A 160 -11.14 -2.23 -1.47
N LEU A 161 -11.46 -1.16 -2.19
CA LEU A 161 -10.57 0.01 -2.29
C LEU A 161 -10.37 0.68 -0.93
N THR A 162 -11.44 0.81 -0.14
CA THR A 162 -11.34 1.35 1.22
C THR A 162 -10.55 0.42 2.14
N SER A 163 -10.68 -0.91 2.00
CA SER A 163 -9.86 -1.88 2.73
C SER A 163 -8.38 -1.78 2.34
N ILE A 164 -8.07 -1.68 1.05
CA ILE A 164 -6.70 -1.48 0.55
C ILE A 164 -6.12 -0.19 1.15
N ALA A 165 -6.85 0.91 1.03
CA ALA A 165 -6.41 2.20 1.56
C ALA A 165 -6.18 2.14 3.07
N SER A 166 -7.06 1.47 3.82
CA SER A 166 -6.94 1.29 5.27
C SER A 166 -5.71 0.48 5.66
N VAL A 167 -5.45 -0.66 4.99
CA VAL A 167 -4.24 -1.47 5.23
C VAL A 167 -2.99 -0.66 4.91
N CYS A 168 -2.96 0.03 3.77
CA CYS A 168 -1.84 0.90 3.40
C CYS A 168 -1.61 2.01 4.43
N LEU A 169 -2.67 2.70 4.86
CA LEU A 169 -2.58 3.75 5.88
C LEU A 169 -2.05 3.19 7.21
N ASN A 170 -2.56 2.04 7.65
CA ASN A 170 -2.14 1.42 8.91
C ASN A 170 -0.66 1.00 8.87
N VAL A 171 -0.22 0.40 7.77
CA VAL A 171 1.19 0.07 7.55
C VAL A 171 2.05 1.34 7.58
N LEU A 172 1.66 2.39 6.83
CA LEU A 172 2.37 3.66 6.80
C LEU A 172 2.45 4.31 8.19
N VAL A 173 1.34 4.40 8.92
CA VAL A 173 1.29 4.99 10.26
C VAL A 173 2.13 4.17 11.24
N LYS A 174 2.03 2.84 11.23
CA LYS A 174 2.83 1.95 12.10
C LYS A 174 4.33 2.13 11.85
N HIS A 175 4.76 2.16 10.59
CA HIS A 175 6.17 2.38 10.25
C HIS A 175 6.64 3.81 10.53
N TYR A 176 5.78 4.80 10.32
CA TYR A 176 6.07 6.19 10.65
C TYR A 176 6.25 6.38 12.15
N MET A 177 5.38 5.78 12.97
CA MET A 177 5.50 5.82 14.43
C MET A 177 6.76 5.10 14.92
N ARG A 178 7.09 3.92 14.37
CA ARG A 178 8.35 3.22 14.67
C ARG A 178 9.57 4.04 14.24
N TYR A 179 9.51 4.71 13.09
CA TYR A 179 10.56 5.64 12.66
C TYR A 179 10.70 6.82 13.62
N LEU A 180 9.59 7.43 14.06
CA LEU A 180 9.63 8.51 15.04
C LEU A 180 10.30 8.07 16.34
N LEU A 181 9.96 6.88 16.85
CA LEU A 181 10.60 6.30 18.03
C LEU A 181 12.09 6.02 17.80
N TRP A 182 12.45 5.42 16.67
CA TRP A 182 13.85 5.12 16.33
C TRP A 182 14.69 6.40 16.14
N SER A 183 14.13 7.43 15.49
CA SER A 183 14.80 8.73 15.28
C SER A 183 15.03 9.50 16.58
N ARG A 184 14.30 9.15 17.66
CA ARG A 184 14.50 9.70 19.01
C ARG A 184 15.67 9.06 19.74
N THR A 185 16.16 7.90 19.32
CA THR A 185 17.31 7.22 19.94
C THR A 185 18.52 7.21 19.02
N ASN A 186 18.32 7.33 17.70
CA ASN A 186 19.37 7.23 16.71
C ASN A 186 19.57 8.58 16.00
N PHE A 187 20.67 9.25 16.32
CA PHE A 187 21.05 10.52 15.71
C PHE A 187 22.45 10.37 15.12
N ARG A 188 22.70 11.06 14.02
CA ARG A 188 24.06 11.15 13.49
C ARG A 188 24.71 12.37 14.14
N ILE A 189 25.77 12.11 14.88
CA ILE A 189 26.67 13.13 15.41
C ILE A 189 27.71 13.39 14.31
N SER A 190 27.90 14.65 13.95
CA SER A 190 29.01 15.07 13.10
C SER A 190 29.89 16.01 13.90
N ILE A 191 31.16 15.65 14.08
CA ILE A 191 32.12 16.46 14.85
C ILE A 191 32.91 17.35 13.88
N GLU A 192 33.14 18.59 14.31
CA GLU A 192 34.03 19.53 13.63
C GLU A 192 35.39 19.60 14.36
N PRO A 193 36.50 19.84 13.63
CA PRO A 193 37.80 20.02 14.25
C PRO A 193 37.80 21.29 15.09
N TYR A 194 38.48 21.24 16.24
CA TYR A 194 38.59 22.39 17.13
C TYR A 194 39.32 23.53 16.41
N ARG A 195 38.62 24.64 16.13
CA ARG A 195 39.27 25.87 15.63
C ARG A 195 39.64 26.74 16.81
N LEU A 196 40.93 27.06 16.91
CA LEU A 196 41.38 28.21 17.69
C LEU A 196 40.82 29.45 16.97
N SER A 197 39.68 29.95 17.42
CA SER A 197 39.28 31.31 17.07
C SER A 197 40.36 32.24 17.58
N MET A 198 41.22 32.72 16.69
CA MET A 198 42.07 33.87 16.97
C MET A 198 41.12 35.02 17.33
N GLN A 199 40.95 35.26 18.63
CA GLN A 199 40.59 36.58 19.11
C GLN A 199 41.85 37.42 18.89
N GLU A 200 41.91 38.08 17.73
CA GLU A 200 42.65 39.34 17.59
C GLU A 200 41.92 40.46 18.32
#